data_AF-A0A344TGT9-F1
#
_entry.id   AF-A0A344TGT9-F1
#
_cell.length_a   1.000
_cell.length_b   1.000
_cell.length_c   1.000
_cell.angle_alpha   90.00
_cell.angle_beta   90.00
_cell.angle_gamma   90.00
#
_symmetry.space_group_name_H-M   'P 1'
#
loop_
_entity.id
_entity.type
_entity.pdbx_description
1 polymer ?
#
loop_
_entity_poly.entity_id
_entity_poly.type
_entity_poly.pdbx_seq_one_letter_code
_entity_poly.pdbx_strand_id
1 'polypeptide(L)' 'MKTKTSKSATRSELADRYGVSMETMKKWIEKIPDLSLSPTDRVLTPKQVATIIAHLGEP' A
#
# COMPACT_ATOMS: atom_id res chain seq x y z
N MET A 1 -7.56 17.28 -15.28
CA MET A 1 -6.64 16.64 -14.30
C MET A 1 -6.92 15.15 -14.29
N LYS A 2 -5.96 14.30 -14.72
CA LYS A 2 -6.12 12.85 -14.84
C LYS A 2 -5.39 12.13 -13.71
N THR A 3 -5.91 12.13 -12.49
CA THR A 3 -5.37 11.27 -11.41
C THR A 3 -6.06 9.90 -11.46
N LYS A 4 -5.88 9.17 -12.57
CA LYS A 4 -6.44 7.82 -12.74
C LYS A 4 -5.40 6.87 -13.25
N THR A 5 -4.46 6.51 -12.39
CA THR A 5 -3.94 5.14 -12.39
C THR A 5 -3.33 4.89 -11.03
N SER A 6 -4.10 4.35 -10.10
CA SER A 6 -3.51 3.57 -9.01
C SER A 6 -2.90 2.33 -9.68
N LYS A 7 -1.76 2.49 -10.35
CA LYS A 7 -1.01 1.35 -10.90
C LYS A 7 -0.75 0.44 -9.71
N SER A 8 -0.87 -0.85 -9.94
CA SER A 8 -0.50 -1.85 -8.95
C SER A 8 0.91 -1.53 -8.44
N ALA A 9 1.02 -1.17 -7.17
CA ALA A 9 2.28 -0.77 -6.56
C ALA A 9 2.82 -1.96 -5.76
N THR A 10 4.13 -2.11 -5.71
CA THR A 10 4.73 -3.08 -4.80
C THR A 10 4.85 -2.49 -3.39
N ARG A 11 5.02 -3.37 -2.39
CA ARG A 11 5.26 -2.95 -1.01
C ARG A 11 6.48 -2.02 -0.89
N SER A 12 7.51 -2.29 -1.70
CA SER A 12 8.71 -1.47 -1.81
C SER A 12 8.41 -0.05 -2.26
N GLU A 13 7.54 0.10 -3.26
CA GLU A 13 7.22 1.37 -3.88
C GLU A 13 6.33 2.22 -2.97
N LEU A 14 5.45 1.59 -2.20
CA LEU A 14 4.74 2.28 -1.12
C LEU A 14 5.69 2.67 0.01
N ALA A 15 6.56 1.76 0.45
CA ALA A 15 7.53 2.04 1.52
C ALA A 15 8.42 3.24 1.17
N ASP A 16 8.95 3.28 -0.06
CA ASP A 16 9.72 4.40 -0.61
C ASP A 16 8.91 5.71 -0.62
N ARG A 17 7.67 5.66 -1.12
CA ARG A 17 6.79 6.84 -1.21
C ARG A 17 6.42 7.44 0.15
N TYR A 18 6.28 6.60 1.17
CA TYR A 18 6.03 7.01 2.55
C TYR A 18 7.33 7.28 3.34
N GLY A 19 8.50 7.03 2.75
CA GLY A 19 9.80 7.15 3.44
C GLY A 19 9.95 6.19 4.63
N VAL A 20 9.23 5.08 4.64
CA VAL A 20 9.25 4.08 5.72
C VAL A 20 9.97 2.82 5.29
N SER A 21 10.50 2.06 6.24
CA SER A 21 11.06 0.74 5.96
C SER A 21 9.97 -0.24 5.49
N MET A 22 10.35 -1.21 4.65
CA MET A 22 9.46 -2.30 4.23
C MET A 22 8.77 -3.02 5.39
N GLU A 23 9.47 -3.21 6.51
CA GLU A 23 8.91 -3.84 7.71
C GLU A 23 7.81 -2.99 8.37
N THR A 24 8.00 -1.67 8.41
CA THR A 24 6.99 -0.71 8.88
C THR A 24 5.79 -0.73 7.96
N MET A 25 6.02 -0.68 6.65
CA MET A 25 4.97 -0.77 5.64
C MET A 25 4.20 -2.09 5.75
N LYS A 26 4.90 -3.20 5.98
CA LYS A 26 4.27 -4.52 6.19
C LYS A 26 3.41 -4.52 7.45
N LYS A 27 3.91 -4.02 8.58
CA LYS A 27 3.14 -3.88 9.83
C LYS A 27 1.90 -3.02 9.65
N TRP A 28 2.00 -1.92 8.90
CA TRP A 28 0.86 -1.05 8.60
C TRP A 28 -0.19 -1.76 7.78
N ILE A 29 0.24 -2.51 6.75
CA ILE A 29 -0.63 -3.35 5.94
C ILE A 29 -1.32 -4.45 6.78
N GLU A 30 -0.58 -5.16 7.62
CA GLU A 30 -1.10 -6.20 8.52
C GLU A 30 -2.08 -5.63 9.57
N LYS A 31 -1.96 -4.34 9.90
CA LYS A 31 -2.88 -3.64 10.80
C LYS A 31 -4.20 -3.25 10.14
N ILE A 32 -4.33 -3.31 8.82
CA ILE A 32 -5.57 -2.97 8.11
C ILE A 32 -6.43 -4.23 8.00
N PRO A 33 -7.49 -4.40 8.81
CA PRO A 33 -8.32 -5.60 8.79
C PRO A 33 -9.10 -5.77 7.48
N ASP A 34 -9.31 -4.67 6.74
CA ASP A 34 -9.97 -4.65 5.43
C ASP A 34 -9.06 -5.13 4.29
N LEU A 35 -7.77 -5.29 4.57
CA LEU A 35 -6.75 -5.61 3.58
C LEU A 35 -6.16 -7.00 3.82
N SER A 36 -6.90 -8.04 3.43
CA SER A 36 -6.35 -9.40 3.43
C SER A 36 -5.36 -9.57 2.28
N LEU A 37 -4.10 -9.21 2.50
CA LEU A 37 -2.99 -9.51 1.61
C LEU A 37 -2.29 -10.77 2.06
N SER A 38 -2.14 -11.73 1.16
CA SER A 38 -1.26 -12.85 1.45
C SER A 38 0.17 -12.32 1.57
N PRO A 39 0.99 -12.82 2.50
CA PRO A 39 2.40 -12.43 2.58
C PRO A 39 3.16 -12.67 1.26
N THR A 40 2.63 -13.58 0.42
CA THR A 40 3.10 -13.93 -0.94
C THR A 40 2.72 -12.91 -2.02
N ASP A 41 1.71 -12.06 -1.80
CA ASP A 41 1.31 -11.04 -2.78
C ASP A 41 2.36 -9.92 -2.85
N ARG A 42 3.28 -10.07 -3.81
CA ARG A 42 4.39 -9.14 -4.05
C ARG A 42 3.89 -7.80 -4.60
N VAL A 43 2.75 -7.81 -5.28
CA VAL A 43 2.14 -6.68 -5.97
C VAL A 43 0.81 -6.36 -5.32
N LEU A 44 0.62 -5.12 -4.86
CA LEU A 44 -0.67 -4.64 -4.38
C LEU A 44 -1.51 -4.16 -5.53
N THR A 45 -2.79 -4.52 -5.50
CA THR A 45 -3.75 -4.03 -6.49
C THR A 45 -4.04 -2.54 -6.31
N PRO A 46 -4.47 -1.85 -7.39
CA PRO A 46 -4.96 -0.47 -7.36
C PRO A 46 -5.88 -0.15 -6.16
N LYS A 47 -6.81 -1.07 -5.88
CA LYS A 47 -7.78 -0.95 -4.79
C LYS A 47 -7.10 -0.99 -3.43
N GLN A 48 -6.16 -1.90 -3.26
CA GLN A 48 -5.45 -2.04 -1.99
C GLN A 48 -4.55 -0.84 -1.70
N VAL A 49 -3.87 -0.33 -2.72
CA VAL A 49 -3.11 0.92 -2.62
C VAL A 49 -4.02 2.07 -2.19
N ALA A 50 -5.22 2.18 -2.77
CA ALA A 50 -6.18 3.20 -2.38
C ALA A 50 -6.65 3.04 -0.93
N THR A 51 -6.95 1.83 -0.47
CA THR A 51 -7.32 1.57 0.93
C THR A 51 -6.19 1.92 1.89
N ILE A 52 -4.96 1.57 1.55
CA ILE A 52 -3.77 1.91 2.35
C ILE A 52 -3.61 3.43 2.46
N ILE A 53 -3.69 4.14 1.34
CA ILE A 53 -3.59 5.62 1.33
C ILE A 53 -4.75 6.25 2.11
N ALA A 54 -5.96 5.73 1.97
CA ALA A 54 -7.12 6.21 2.72
C ALA A 54 -6.96 5.96 4.24
N HIS A 55 -6.28 4.88 4.64
CA HIS A 55 -6.10 4.53 6.05
C HIS A 55 -4.91 5.22 6.70
N LEU A 56 -3.80 5.38 5.97
CA LEU A 56 -2.57 6.01 6.44
C LEU A 56 -2.58 7.54 6.29
N GLY A 57 -3.41 8.07 5.40
CA GLY A 57 -3.37 9.45 4.95
C GLY A 57 -2.50 9.62 3.70
N GLU A 58 -2.79 10.64 2.89
CA GLU A 58 -1.90 11.00 1.78
C GLU A 58 -0.54 11.45 2.35
N PRO A 59 0.59 10.93 1.81
CA PRO A 59 1.94 11.35 2.23
C PRO A 59 2.24 12.80 1.84
#